data_AF-A0A7C2AIW5-F1
#
_entry.id   AF-A0A7C2AIW5-F1
#
_cell.length_a   1.000
_cell.length_b   1.000
_cell.length_c   1.000
_cell.angle_alpha   90.00
_cell.angle_beta   90.00
_cell.angle_gamma   90.00
#
_symmetry.space_group_name_H-M   'P 1'
#
loop_
_entity.id
_entity.type
_entity.pdbx_description
1 polymer ?
#
loop_
_entity_poly.entity_id
_entity_poly.type
_entity_poly.pdbx_seq_one_letter_code
_entity_poly.pdbx_strand_id
1 'polypeptide(L)' 'QVTECDIERFKKFFHAMLEDGVYLAPSAYEAGFVSAAHGHRDIKSTLVSAENVLSKL' A
#
# COMPACT_ATOMS: atom_id res chain seq x y z
N GLN A 1 2.11 -5.88 -20.82
CA GLN A 1 1.56 -4.51 -20.86
C GLN A 1 1.15 -4.16 -19.44
N VAL A 2 1.32 -2.92 -18.96
CA VAL A 2 1.00 -2.49 -17.56
C VAL A 2 -0.52 -2.41 -17.32
N THR A 3 -1.28 -3.30 -17.95
CA THR A 3 -2.75 -3.28 -17.99
C THR A 3 -3.37 -4.49 -17.31
N GLU A 4 -2.58 -5.51 -16.97
CA GLU A 4 -3.06 -6.61 -16.15
C GLU A 4 -2.90 -6.25 -14.67
N CYS A 5 -3.99 -5.71 -14.11
CA CYS A 5 -4.11 -5.47 -12.68
C CYS A 5 -5.48 -5.94 -12.19
N ASP A 6 -5.51 -6.63 -11.05
CA ASP A 6 -6.74 -6.87 -10.31
C ASP A 6 -7.14 -5.60 -9.56
N ILE A 7 -7.91 -4.76 -10.24
CA ILE A 7 -8.36 -3.45 -9.74
C ILE A 7 -9.18 -3.61 -8.45
N GLU A 8 -10.01 -4.65 -8.33
CA GLU A 8 -10.86 -4.84 -7.16
C GLU A 8 -10.03 -5.25 -5.94
N ARG A 9 -9.03 -6.11 -6.14
CA ARG A 9 -8.08 -6.44 -5.08
C ARG A 9 -7.22 -5.24 -4.69
N PHE A 10 -6.78 -4.43 -5.66
CA PHE A 10 -6.05 -3.19 -5.37
C PHE A 10 -6.89 -2.21 -4.54
N LYS A 11 -8.16 -1.97 -4.91
CA LYS A 11 -9.05 -1.06 -4.15
C LYS A 11 -9.19 -1.50 -2.70
N LYS A 12 -9.44 -2.79 -2.47
CA LYS A 12 -9.55 -3.34 -1.10
C LYS A 12 -8.25 -3.15 -0.32
N PHE A 13 -7.11 -3.44 -0.94
CA PHE A 13 -5.80 -3.24 -0.33
C PHE A 13 -5.52 -1.76 -0.03
N PHE A 14 -5.77 -0.85 -0.98
CA PHE A 14 -5.59 0.59 -0.80
C PHE A 14 -6.40 1.12 0.38
N HIS A 15 -7.70 0.80 0.44
CA HIS A 15 -8.55 1.27 1.54
C HIS A 15 -8.15 0.67 2.88
N ALA A 16 -7.79 -0.61 2.92
CA ALA A 16 -7.35 -1.25 4.16
C ALA A 16 -5.99 -0.72 4.65
N MET A 17 -5.04 -0.42 3.74
CA MET A 17 -3.79 0.25 4.10
C MET A 17 -4.04 1.68 4.61
N LEU A 18 -4.98 2.40 4.00
CA LEU A 18 -5.37 3.74 4.42
C LEU A 18 -5.99 3.74 5.83
N GLU A 19 -6.84 2.77 6.13
CA GLU A 19 -7.40 2.55 7.47
C GLU A 19 -6.31 2.22 8.51
N ASP A 20 -5.25 1.53 8.11
CA ASP A 20 -4.10 1.22 8.97
C ASP A 20 -3.03 2.34 9.01
N GLY A 21 -3.33 3.50 8.44
CA GLY A 21 -2.51 4.71 8.52
C GLY A 21 -1.43 4.87 7.44
N VAL A 22 -1.44 4.04 6.39
CA VAL A 22 -0.50 4.12 5.27
C VAL A 22 -1.21 4.61 4.01
N TYR A 23 -0.85 5.82 3.57
CA TYR A 23 -1.39 6.40 2.34
C TYR A 23 -0.52 6.03 1.13
N LEU A 24 -1.04 5.15 0.27
CA LEU A 24 -0.43 4.79 -1.01
C LEU A 24 -0.97 5.68 -2.14
N ALA A 25 -0.37 5.59 -3.33
CA ALA A 25 -0.94 6.23 -4.51
C ALA A 25 -2.36 5.69 -4.78
N PRO A 26 -3.38 6.55 -5.00
CA PRO A 26 -4.79 6.14 -5.13
C PRO A 26 -5.12 5.57 -6.53
N SER A 27 -4.15 4.91 -7.17
CA SER A 27 -4.27 4.33 -8.50
C SER A 27 -3.35 3.14 -8.64
N ALA A 28 -3.88 2.03 -9.17
CA ALA A 28 -3.11 0.82 -9.45
C ALA A 28 -2.08 0.99 -10.57
N TYR A 29 -2.16 2.09 -11.31
CA TYR A 29 -1.30 2.41 -12.45
C TYR A 29 -0.31 3.55 -12.14
N GLU A 30 -0.25 4.00 -10.89
CA GLU A 30 0.70 5.01 -10.44
C GLU A 30 1.87 4.40 -9.68
N ALA A 31 3.02 5.07 -9.75
CA ALA A 31 4.17 4.72 -8.94
C ALA A 31 4.04 5.33 -7.53
N GLY A 32 4.48 4.57 -6.52
CA GLY A 32 4.73 5.10 -5.19
C GLY A 32 6.11 5.75 -5.10
N PHE A 33 6.26 6.72 -4.20
CA PHE A 33 7.53 7.42 -3.96
C PHE A 33 7.89 7.37 -2.48
N VAL A 34 9.20 7.35 -2.21
CA VAL A 34 9.77 7.47 -0.86
C VAL A 34 10.51 8.80 -0.74
N SER A 35 10.74 9.24 0.48
CA SER A 35 11.53 10.45 0.78
C SER A 35 12.65 10.14 1.77
N ALA A 36 13.65 11.01 1.85
CA ALA A 36 14.72 10.90 2.84
C ALA A 36 14.23 11.02 4.30
N ALA A 37 12.98 11.45 4.51
CA ALA A 37 12.35 11.46 5.82
C ALA A 37 11.90 10.06 6.27
N HIS A 38 11.72 9.11 5.36
CA HIS A 38 11.36 7.74 5.69
C HIS A 38 12.54 7.01 6.31
N GLY A 39 12.41 6.65 7.58
CA GLY A 39 13.39 5.87 8.32
C GLY A 39 12.99 4.40 8.49
N HIS A 40 13.80 3.67 9.26
CA HIS A 40 13.53 2.27 9.60
C HIS A 40 12.16 2.06 10.26
N ARG A 41 11.71 3.03 11.06
CA ARG A 41 10.41 2.96 11.75
C ARG A 41 9.26 3.00 10.75
N ASP A 42 9.30 3.91 9.79
CA ASP A 42 8.23 4.08 8.80
C ASP A 42 8.13 2.85 7.90
N ILE A 43 9.28 2.31 7.47
CA ILE A 43 9.35 1.07 6.70
C ILE A 43 8.78 -0.10 7.50
N LYS A 44 9.21 -0.28 8.76
CA LYS A 44 8.72 -1.37 9.61
C LYS A 44 7.22 -1.26 9.87
N SER A 45 6.71 -0.06 10.14
CA SER A 45 5.28 0.18 10.32
C SER A 45 4.51 -0.20 9.06
N THR A 46 4.97 0.25 7.90
CA THR A 46 4.36 -0.06 6.60
C THR A 46 4.32 -1.56 6.32
N LEU A 47 5.39 -2.29 6.66
CA LEU A 47 5.44 -3.74 6.49
C LEU A 47 4.44 -4.47 7.41
N VAL A 48 4.36 -4.08 8.68
CA VAL A 48 3.39 -4.65 9.63
C VAL A 48 1.96 -4.40 9.16
N SER A 49 1.67 -3.18 8.68
CA SER A 49 0.37 -2.83 8.09
C SER A 49 0.05 -3.69 6.87
N ALA A 50 0.99 -3.83 5.95
CA ALA A 50 0.81 -4.64 4.75
C ALA A 50 0.55 -6.12 5.07
N GLU A 51 1.29 -6.70 6.03
CA GLU A 51 1.10 -8.08 6.48
C GLU A 51 -0.28 -8.28 7.11
N ASN A 52 -0.68 -7.37 8.01
CA ASN A 52 -2.00 -7.40 8.65
C ASN A 52 -3.14 -7.29 7.63
N VAL A 53 -3.03 -6.38 6.66
CA VAL A 53 -4.04 -6.17 5.62
C VAL A 53 -4.11 -7.36 4.69
N LEU A 54 -2.98 -7.85 4.16
CA LEU A 54 -2.94 -8.97 3.22
C LEU A 54 -3.43 -10.28 3.84
N SER A 55 -3.25 -10.49 5.15
CA SER A 55 -3.80 -11.66 5.85
C SER A 55 -5.33 -11.74 5.85
N LYS A 56 -6.02 -10.62 5.56
CA LYS A 56 -7.48 -10.48 5.60
C LYS A 56 -8.13 -10.36 4.21
N LEU A 57 -7.34 -10.40 3.14
CA LEU A 57 -7.76 -10.19 1.74
C LEU A 57 -7.68 -11.46 0.90
#